data_AF-A0A9X8VHR1-F1
#
_entry.id   AF-A0A9X8VHR1-F1
#
_cell.length_a   1.000
_cell.length_b   1.000
_cell.length_c   1.000
_cell.angle_alpha   90.00
_cell.angle_beta   90.00
_cell.angle_gamma   90.00
#
_symmetry.space_group_name_H-M   'P 1'
#
loop_
_entity.id
_entity.type
_entity.pdbx_description
1 polymer ?
#
loop_
_entity_poly.entity_id
_entity_poly.type
_entity_poly.pdbx_seq_one_letter_code
_entity_poly.pdbx_strand_id
1 'polypeptide(L)'
;GNLMNFRLFLVKGMHPVHRAVFLTGVMSYLSAPLWFMFLALSTALQVVHTLMEPQYFLQPRQLFPVWPQWRPELAIALFSTTLVLLFLPKLLSIVLIWAKGAKEYGGAFRLFISMLMEMLFSVLLAPVRMLFHTVFVVSAFLGWEVVWNSPQRDDDDTPWGEAFRR
;
A
#
# COMPACT_ATOMS: atom_id res chain seq x y z
N GLY A 1 -8.51 7.84 15.97
CA GLY A 1 -8.93 9.20 15.56
C GLY A 1 -10.23 9.18 14.77
N ASN A 2 -10.18 9.01 13.44
CA ASN A 2 -11.38 9.13 12.59
C ASN A 2 -12.35 7.95 12.62
N LEU A 3 -11.87 6.71 12.83
CA LEU A 3 -12.72 5.51 12.95
C LEU A 3 -13.65 5.55 14.17
N MET A 4 -13.14 6.00 15.33
CA MET A 4 -13.96 6.17 16.54
C MET A 4 -14.95 7.33 16.43
N ASN A 5 -14.55 8.41 15.73
CA ASN A 5 -15.40 9.56 15.44
C ASN A 5 -16.44 9.30 14.34
N PHE A 6 -16.42 8.13 13.67
CA PHE A 6 -17.48 7.75 12.73
C PHE A 6 -18.87 7.75 13.38
N ARG A 7 -18.96 7.52 14.70
CA ARG A 7 -20.22 7.63 15.46
C ARG A 7 -20.85 9.03 15.38
N LEU A 8 -20.05 10.07 15.13
CA LEU A 8 -20.54 11.44 14.93
C LEU A 8 -21.27 11.59 13.59
N PHE A 9 -20.99 10.77 12.58
CA PHE A 9 -21.70 10.80 11.28
C PHE A 9 -23.23 10.68 11.43
N LEU A 10 -23.70 9.89 12.41
CA LEU A 10 -25.13 9.68 12.70
C LEU A 10 -25.77 10.81 13.52
N VAL A 11 -25.01 11.81 13.99
CA VAL A 11 -25.57 12.92 14.76
C VAL A 11 -26.35 13.85 13.83
N LYS A 12 -27.63 14.07 14.16
CA LYS A 12 -28.51 15.03 13.46
C LYS A 12 -28.00 16.46 13.74
N GLY A 13 -27.75 17.24 12.69
CA GLY A 13 -27.34 18.65 12.79
C GLY A 13 -25.99 19.00 12.14
N MET A 14 -25.20 18.03 11.68
CA MET A 14 -23.93 18.31 11.00
C MET A 14 -24.08 18.60 9.50
N HIS A 15 -23.36 19.63 9.04
CA HIS A 15 -23.31 20.04 7.63
C HIS A 15 -22.76 18.90 6.75
N PRO A 16 -23.33 18.65 5.54
CA PRO A 16 -22.96 17.53 4.67
C PRO A 16 -21.45 17.44 4.34
N VAL A 17 -20.77 18.58 4.26
CA VAL A 17 -19.32 18.66 3.98
C VAL A 17 -18.50 17.95 5.06
N HIS A 18 -18.82 18.13 6.34
CA HIS A 18 -18.10 17.45 7.42
C HIS A 18 -18.34 15.93 7.38
N ARG A 19 -19.55 15.49 7.01
CA ARG A 19 -19.86 14.06 6.83
C ARG A 19 -19.06 13.42 5.69
N ALA A 20 -18.88 14.13 4.58
CA ALA A 20 -18.04 13.67 3.47
C ALA A 20 -16.59 13.49 3.91
N VAL A 21 -16.03 14.43 4.69
CA VAL A 21 -14.66 14.34 5.23
C VAL A 21 -14.51 13.17 6.21
N PHE A 22 -15.52 12.89 7.04
CA PHE A 22 -15.49 11.70 7.90
C PHE A 22 -15.57 10.41 7.09
N LEU A 23 -16.38 10.36 6.04
CA LEU A 23 -16.50 9.19 5.17
C LEU A 23 -15.20 8.92 4.39
N THR A 24 -14.60 9.95 3.79
CA THR A 24 -13.30 9.81 3.12
C THR A 24 -12.21 9.42 4.10
N GLY A 25 -12.27 9.94 5.33
CA GLY A 25 -11.44 9.51 6.45
C GLY A 25 -11.58 8.02 6.76
N VAL A 26 -12.80 7.49 6.88
CA VAL A 26 -13.02 6.05 7.15
C VAL A 26 -12.61 5.18 5.95
N MET A 27 -12.92 5.62 4.73
CA MET A 27 -12.55 4.90 3.51
C MET A 27 -11.03 4.80 3.32
N SER A 28 -10.26 5.81 3.74
CA SER A 28 -8.80 5.72 3.67
C SER A 28 -8.25 4.64 4.60
N TYR A 29 -8.82 4.46 5.80
CA TYR A 29 -8.46 3.34 6.68
C TYR A 29 -8.92 1.98 6.13
N LEU A 30 -10.15 1.90 5.59
CA LEU A 30 -10.69 0.68 4.99
C LEU A 30 -9.97 0.26 3.70
N SER A 31 -9.26 1.18 3.03
CA SER A 31 -8.56 0.87 1.78
C SER A 31 -7.50 -0.22 1.96
N ALA A 32 -6.74 -0.21 3.07
CA ALA A 32 -5.70 -1.20 3.32
C ALA A 32 -6.22 -2.65 3.49
N PRO A 33 -7.24 -2.96 4.33
CA PRO A 33 -7.79 -4.30 4.42
C PRO A 33 -8.46 -4.75 3.12
N LEU A 34 -9.14 -3.86 2.40
CA LEU A 34 -9.73 -4.18 1.10
C LEU A 34 -8.66 -4.56 0.08
N TRP A 35 -7.56 -3.80 0.04
CA TRP A 35 -6.41 -4.10 -0.81
C TRP A 35 -5.75 -5.43 -0.42
N PHE A 36 -5.61 -5.71 0.88
CA PHE A 36 -5.11 -7.01 1.36
C PHE A 36 -5.98 -8.17 0.89
N MET A 37 -7.30 -8.07 1.07
CA MET A 37 -8.25 -9.08 0.61
C MET A 37 -8.17 -9.25 -0.91
N PHE A 38 -8.08 -8.16 -1.66
CA PHE A 38 -7.90 -8.21 -3.11
C PHE A 38 -6.65 -9.01 -3.49
N LEU A 39 -5.49 -8.71 -2.91
CA LEU A 39 -4.25 -9.45 -3.17
C LEU A 39 -4.41 -10.94 -2.82
N ALA A 40 -4.95 -11.26 -1.64
CA ALA A 40 -5.14 -12.65 -1.20
C ALA A 40 -6.07 -13.44 -2.13
N LEU A 41 -7.22 -12.84 -2.50
CA LEU A 41 -8.19 -13.44 -3.41
C LEU A 41 -7.62 -13.58 -4.83
N SER A 42 -6.87 -12.61 -5.33
CA SER A 42 -6.20 -12.69 -6.63
C SER A 42 -5.15 -13.81 -6.65
N THR A 43 -4.35 -13.96 -5.58
CA THR A 43 -3.41 -15.07 -5.46
C THR A 43 -4.14 -16.41 -5.41
N ALA A 44 -5.21 -16.52 -4.62
CA ALA A 44 -6.03 -17.73 -4.57
C ALA A 44 -6.64 -18.08 -5.93
N LEU A 45 -7.18 -17.08 -6.66
CA LEU A 45 -7.72 -17.25 -8.00
C LEU A 45 -6.66 -17.73 -8.99
N GLN A 46 -5.44 -17.19 -8.91
CA GLN A 46 -4.32 -17.62 -9.75
C GLN A 46 -3.91 -19.07 -9.47
N VAL A 47 -3.92 -19.49 -8.21
CA VAL A 47 -3.68 -20.89 -7.83
C VAL A 47 -4.75 -21.80 -8.43
N VAL A 48 -6.04 -21.41 -8.33
CA VAL A 48 -7.14 -22.18 -8.94
C VAL A 48 -6.99 -22.28 -10.45
N HIS A 49 -6.66 -21.18 -11.14
CA HIS A 49 -6.42 -21.21 -12.60
C HIS A 49 -5.20 -22.03 -13.01
N THR A 50 -4.21 -22.20 -12.14
CA THR A 50 -3.04 -23.05 -12.41
C THR A 50 -3.35 -24.53 -12.20
N LEU A 51 -4.25 -24.86 -11.27
CA LEU A 51 -4.61 -26.23 -10.91
C LEU A 51 -5.81 -26.78 -11.71
N MET A 52 -6.67 -25.92 -12.25
CA MET A 52 -7.80 -26.33 -13.09
C MET A 52 -7.46 -26.24 -14.56
N GLU A 53 -7.83 -27.26 -15.34
CA GLU A 53 -7.70 -27.23 -16.79
C GLU A 53 -8.50 -26.04 -17.37
N PRO A 54 -7.91 -25.25 -18.28
CA PRO A 54 -8.60 -24.11 -18.88
C PRO A 54 -9.86 -24.58 -19.63
N GLN A 55 -11.03 -24.16 -19.14
CA GLN A 55 -12.31 -24.40 -19.81
C GLN A 55 -12.46 -23.44 -21.00
N TYR A 56 -12.24 -23.95 -22.21
CA TYR A 56 -12.38 -23.19 -23.45
C TYR A 56 -13.83 -23.03 -23.92
N PHE A 57 -14.75 -23.87 -23.45
CA PHE A 57 -16.17 -23.86 -23.79
C PHE A 57 -16.99 -23.56 -22.54
N LEU A 58 -17.43 -22.30 -22.40
CA LEU A 58 -18.14 -21.82 -21.22
C LEU A 58 -19.66 -22.09 -21.31
N GLN A 59 -20.17 -22.41 -22.50
CA GLN A 59 -21.60 -22.60 -22.77
C GLN A 59 -21.86 -23.87 -23.60
N PRO A 60 -22.98 -24.59 -23.35
CA PRO A 60 -23.39 -25.72 -24.18
C PRO A 60 -23.63 -25.27 -25.63
N ARG A 61 -23.09 -26.01 -26.61
CA ARG A 61 -23.18 -25.74 -28.07
C ARG A 61 -22.39 -24.53 -28.58
N GLN A 62 -21.34 -24.12 -27.88
CA GLN A 62 -20.44 -23.10 -28.38
C GLN A 62 -19.57 -23.65 -29.53
N LEU A 63 -19.64 -23.03 -30.71
CA LEU A 63 -18.96 -23.49 -31.93
C LEU A 63 -17.45 -23.19 -31.96
N PHE A 64 -17.00 -22.20 -31.20
CA PHE A 64 -15.60 -21.75 -31.16
C PHE A 64 -15.11 -21.59 -29.72
N PRO A 65 -13.91 -22.08 -29.37
CA PRO A 65 -13.34 -21.91 -28.02
C PRO A 65 -13.01 -20.45 -27.70
N VAL A 66 -13.18 -20.04 -26.44
CA VAL A 66 -12.65 -18.76 -25.93
C VAL A 66 -11.18 -18.96 -25.57
N TRP A 67 -10.29 -18.42 -26.40
CA TRP A 67 -8.86 -18.43 -26.10
C TRP A 67 -8.54 -17.40 -25.01
N PRO A 68 -7.71 -17.74 -24.01
CA PRO A 68 -7.21 -16.77 -23.05
C PRO A 68 -6.46 -15.67 -23.80
N GLN A 69 -6.87 -14.41 -23.59
CA GLN A 69 -6.23 -13.26 -24.22
C GLN A 69 -5.05 -12.81 -23.37
N TRP A 70 -3.84 -13.09 -23.84
CA TRP A 70 -2.61 -12.54 -23.25
C TRP A 70 -2.25 -11.24 -24.00
N ARG A 71 -2.24 -10.11 -23.28
CA ARG A 71 -1.94 -8.76 -23.79
C ARG A 71 -0.72 -8.19 -23.06
N PRO A 72 0.49 -8.70 -23.32
CA PRO A 72 1.70 -8.29 -22.60
C PRO A 72 1.99 -6.80 -22.72
N GLU A 73 1.66 -6.19 -23.85
CA GLU A 73 1.84 -4.77 -24.11
C GLU A 73 1.09 -3.89 -23.11
N LEU A 74 -0.16 -4.24 -22.79
CA LEU A 74 -0.97 -3.50 -21.82
C LEU A 74 -0.42 -3.68 -20.40
N ALA A 75 0.03 -4.90 -20.06
CA ALA A 75 0.62 -5.18 -18.75
C ALA A 75 1.93 -4.40 -18.55
N ILE A 76 2.82 -4.38 -19.56
CA ILE A 76 4.08 -3.63 -19.53
C ILE A 76 3.80 -2.13 -19.47
N ALA A 77 2.82 -1.62 -20.25
CA ALA A 77 2.46 -0.20 -20.22
C ALA A 77 1.92 0.23 -18.85
N LEU A 78 1.02 -0.57 -18.25
CA LEU A 78 0.47 -0.29 -16.93
C LEU A 78 1.57 -0.35 -15.85
N PHE A 79 2.41 -1.37 -15.89
CA PHE A 79 3.51 -1.55 -14.95
C PHE A 79 4.53 -0.41 -15.04
N SER A 80 5.01 -0.08 -16.24
CA SER A 80 5.96 1.00 -16.46
C SER A 80 5.40 2.37 -16.08
N THR A 81 4.14 2.66 -16.43
CA THR A 81 3.47 3.91 -16.03
C THR A 81 3.39 4.02 -14.51
N THR A 82 3.04 2.94 -13.83
CA THR A 82 2.97 2.91 -12.36
C THR A 82 4.34 3.12 -11.72
N LEU A 83 5.39 2.48 -12.24
CA LEU A 83 6.76 2.69 -11.78
C LEU A 83 7.19 4.14 -11.96
N VAL A 84 6.95 4.72 -13.14
CA VAL A 84 7.29 6.13 -13.39
C VAL A 84 6.55 7.03 -12.39
N LEU A 85 5.24 6.87 -12.22
CA LEU A 85 4.46 7.71 -11.30
C LEU A 85 5.00 7.66 -9.86
N LEU A 86 5.38 6.46 -9.38
CA LEU A 86 5.86 6.26 -8.01
C LEU A 86 7.31 6.74 -7.81
N PHE A 87 8.20 6.51 -8.77
CA PHE A 87 9.65 6.73 -8.61
C PHE A 87 10.15 8.04 -9.22
N LEU A 88 9.44 8.62 -10.19
CA LEU A 88 9.81 9.88 -10.84
C LEU A 88 10.13 11.03 -9.88
N PRO A 89 9.29 11.35 -8.86
CA PRO A 89 9.60 12.47 -7.96
C PRO A 89 10.92 12.25 -7.20
N LYS A 90 11.23 11.00 -6.84
CA LYS A 90 12.46 10.65 -6.13
C LYS A 90 13.69 10.76 -7.03
N LEU A 91 13.57 10.35 -8.29
CA LEU A 91 14.63 10.53 -9.31
C LEU A 91 14.89 12.01 -9.61
N LEU A 92 13.84 12.81 -9.79
CA LEU A 92 13.96 14.25 -10.00
C LEU A 92 14.66 14.95 -8.82
N SER A 93 14.38 14.50 -7.60
CA SER A 93 15.02 15.02 -6.39
C SER A 93 16.54 14.78 -6.40
N ILE A 94 17.00 13.59 -6.81
CA ILE A 94 18.44 13.30 -6.94
C ILE A 94 19.08 14.17 -8.02
N VAL A 95 18.45 14.30 -9.18
CA VAL A 95 18.95 15.13 -10.28
C VAL A 95 19.11 16.58 -9.83
N LEU A 96 18.14 17.10 -9.08
CA LEU A 96 18.20 18.45 -8.51
C LEU A 96 19.37 18.61 -7.52
N ILE A 97 19.57 17.65 -6.62
CA ILE A 97 20.69 17.68 -5.65
C ILE A 97 22.03 17.58 -6.40
N TRP A 98 22.10 16.78 -7.45
CA TRP A 98 23.31 16.67 -8.26
C TRP A 98 23.65 18.00 -8.95
N ALA A 99 22.64 18.66 -9.53
CA ALA A 99 22.80 19.97 -10.17
C ALA A 99 23.21 21.09 -9.19
N LYS A 100 22.72 21.05 -7.94
CA LYS A 100 23.05 22.03 -6.88
C LYS A 100 24.38 21.76 -6.17
N GLY A 101 24.90 20.54 -6.29
CA GLY A 101 26.16 20.11 -5.69
C GLY A 101 25.96 19.10 -4.56
N ALA A 102 26.35 17.85 -4.81
CA ALA A 102 26.16 16.74 -3.86
C ALA A 102 27.25 16.63 -2.77
N LYS A 103 28.05 17.68 -2.52
CA LYS A 103 29.19 17.60 -1.59
C LYS A 103 28.75 17.38 -0.14
N GLU A 104 27.65 18.01 0.28
CA GLU A 104 27.07 17.86 1.62
C GLU A 104 26.52 16.43 1.87
N TYR A 105 26.20 15.70 0.80
CA TYR A 105 25.67 14.33 0.85
C TYR A 105 26.72 13.25 0.58
N GLY A 106 28.02 13.61 0.64
CA GLY A 106 29.12 12.66 0.41
C GLY A 106 29.38 12.32 -1.06
N GLY A 107 28.82 13.08 -2.00
CA GLY A 107 29.00 12.92 -3.45
C GLY A 107 27.84 12.23 -4.16
N ALA A 108 27.74 12.44 -5.48
CA ALA A 108 26.61 11.97 -6.29
C ALA A 108 26.41 10.45 -6.26
N PHE A 109 27.50 9.67 -6.26
CA PHE A 109 27.43 8.21 -6.21
C PHE A 109 26.93 7.68 -4.87
N ARG A 110 27.38 8.24 -3.75
CA ARG A 110 26.91 7.85 -2.40
C ARG A 110 25.45 8.21 -2.20
N LEU A 111 25.02 9.39 -2.69
CA LEU A 111 23.62 9.80 -2.69
C LEU A 111 22.74 8.81 -3.48
N PHE A 112 23.19 8.37 -4.66
CA PHE A 112 22.45 7.40 -5.47
C PHE A 112 22.31 6.04 -4.76
N ILE A 113 23.38 5.50 -4.17
CA ILE A 113 23.32 4.27 -3.39
C ILE A 113 22.41 4.42 -2.17
N SER A 114 22.50 5.56 -1.46
CA SER A 114 21.64 5.84 -0.31
C SER A 114 20.17 5.80 -0.71
N MET A 115 19.81 6.41 -1.84
CA MET A 115 18.44 6.38 -2.36
C MET A 115 17.98 4.97 -2.73
N LEU A 116 18.85 4.15 -3.35
CA LEU A 116 18.53 2.76 -3.65
C LEU A 116 18.28 1.93 -2.39
N MET A 117 19.13 2.09 -1.37
CA MET A 117 18.94 1.44 -0.07
C MET A 117 17.63 1.88 0.59
N GLU A 118 17.39 3.19 0.67
CA GLU A 118 16.16 3.73 1.24
C GLU A 118 14.91 3.24 0.49
N MET A 119 14.99 3.13 -0.83
CA MET A 119 13.93 2.58 -1.67
C MET A 119 13.68 1.10 -1.34
N LEU A 120 14.73 0.28 -1.26
CA LEU A 120 14.63 -1.12 -0.90
C LEU A 120 13.96 -1.30 0.48
N PHE A 121 14.45 -0.58 1.50
CA PHE A 121 13.87 -0.62 2.84
C PHE A 121 12.42 -0.11 2.84
N SER A 122 12.10 0.95 2.11
CA SER A 122 10.73 1.48 2.00
C SER A 122 9.76 0.47 1.40
N VAL A 123 10.19 -0.25 0.35
CA VAL A 123 9.40 -1.29 -0.32
C VAL A 123 9.16 -2.47 0.62
N LEU A 124 10.15 -2.87 1.42
CA LEU A 124 10.01 -3.95 2.41
C LEU A 124 9.13 -3.54 3.60
N LEU A 125 9.22 -2.28 4.05
CA LEU A 125 8.41 -1.77 5.16
C LEU A 125 6.95 -1.48 4.76
N ALA A 126 6.66 -1.27 3.48
CA ALA A 126 5.30 -1.04 2.99
C ALA A 126 4.31 -2.19 3.35
N PRO A 127 4.57 -3.46 3.01
CA PRO A 127 3.68 -4.56 3.36
C PRO A 127 3.56 -4.79 4.86
N VAL A 128 4.66 -4.62 5.61
CA VAL A 128 4.65 -4.71 7.07
C VAL A 128 3.69 -3.67 7.66
N ARG A 129 3.82 -2.41 7.25
CA ARG A 129 2.91 -1.32 7.65
C ARG A 129 1.47 -1.59 7.23
N MET A 130 1.26 -2.15 6.04
CA MET A 130 -0.07 -2.49 5.54
C MET A 130 -0.76 -3.57 6.39
N LEU A 131 -0.02 -4.60 6.85
CA LEU A 131 -0.55 -5.62 7.76
C LEU A 131 -0.93 -5.02 9.12
N PHE A 132 -0.05 -4.23 9.73
CA PHE A 132 -0.35 -3.54 10.98
C PHE A 132 -1.57 -2.61 10.85
N HIS A 133 -1.67 -1.88 9.75
CA HIS A 133 -2.82 -1.02 9.48
C HIS A 133 -4.11 -1.84 9.34
N THR A 134 -4.05 -2.97 8.64
CA THR A 134 -5.20 -3.88 8.49
C THR A 134 -5.66 -4.43 9.84
N VAL A 135 -4.75 -4.90 10.68
CA VAL A 135 -5.06 -5.38 12.05
C VAL A 135 -5.62 -4.25 12.92
N PHE A 136 -5.05 -3.06 12.85
CA PHE A 136 -5.55 -1.89 13.59
C PHE A 136 -6.98 -1.52 13.17
N VAL A 137 -7.29 -1.56 11.87
CA VAL A 137 -8.63 -1.27 11.38
C VAL A 137 -9.62 -2.35 11.80
N VAL A 138 -9.27 -3.63 11.65
CA VAL A 138 -10.13 -4.75 12.06
C VAL A 138 -10.39 -4.75 13.57
N SER A 139 -9.35 -4.53 14.39
CA SER A 139 -9.48 -4.44 15.85
C SER A 139 -10.35 -3.26 16.29
N ALA A 140 -10.23 -2.10 15.65
CA ALA A 140 -11.11 -0.95 15.90
C ALA A 140 -12.58 -1.22 15.55
N PHE A 141 -12.86 -2.00 14.49
CA PHE A 141 -14.23 -2.44 14.15
C PHE A 141 -14.78 -3.50 15.12
N LEU A 142 -13.95 -4.44 15.57
CA LEU A 142 -14.31 -5.49 16.53
C LEU A 142 -14.44 -4.97 17.98
N GLY A 143 -14.08 -3.71 18.23
CA GLY A 143 -14.15 -3.09 19.55
C GLY A 143 -13.09 -3.61 20.52
N TRP A 144 -12.01 -4.22 20.02
CA TRP A 144 -10.86 -4.56 20.85
C TRP A 144 -10.17 -3.27 21.28
N GLU A 145 -9.97 -3.11 22.59
CA GLU A 145 -9.20 -2.00 23.14
C GLU A 145 -7.75 -2.11 22.65
N VAL A 146 -7.45 -1.41 21.56
CA VAL A 146 -6.07 -1.13 21.21
C VAL A 146 -5.58 -0.16 22.27
N VAL A 147 -4.82 -0.67 23.24
CA VAL A 147 -4.12 0.14 24.25
C VAL A 147 -3.28 1.14 23.47
N TRP A 148 -3.75 2.38 23.42
CA TRP A 148 -3.04 3.49 22.80
C TRP A 148 -1.89 3.86 23.73
N ASN A 149 -0.77 3.16 23.59
CA ASN A 149 0.50 3.64 24.12
C ASN A 149 0.88 4.84 23.28
N SER A 150 0.89 6.02 23.89
CA SER A 150 1.31 7.26 23.22
C SER A 150 2.65 6.99 22.55
N PRO A 151 2.79 7.26 21.22
CA PRO A 151 4.08 7.16 20.57
C PRO A 151 5.10 7.95 21.41
N GLN A 152 6.24 7.34 21.73
CA GLN A 152 7.35 8.07 22.36
C GLN A 152 7.64 9.26 21.46
N ARG A 153 7.44 10.45 22.04
CA ARG A 153 7.42 11.73 21.33
C ARG A 153 8.79 12.41 21.38
N ASP A 154 9.79 11.69 21.88
CA ASP A 154 11.21 11.99 21.80
C ASP A 154 11.84 11.04 20.78
N ASP A 155 12.70 11.58 19.92
CA ASP A 155 13.64 10.87 19.05
C ASP A 155 14.68 10.10 19.91
N ASP A 156 14.23 9.16 20.73
CA ASP A 156 15.14 8.19 21.34
C ASP A 156 15.35 7.05 20.33
N ASP A 157 16.45 7.15 19.60
CA ASP A 157 17.00 6.10 18.75
C ASP A 157 16.92 4.77 19.49
N THR A 158 16.16 3.81 18.93
CA THR A 158 16.01 2.49 19.54
C THR A 158 17.38 1.81 19.58
N PRO A 159 17.95 1.51 20.77
CA PRO A 159 19.26 0.89 20.85
C PRO A 159 19.22 -0.49 20.18
N TRP A 160 20.29 -0.87 19.49
CA TRP A 160 20.38 -2.17 18.81
C TRP A 160 20.00 -3.36 19.70
N GLY A 161 20.32 -3.29 21.00
CA GLY A 161 19.95 -4.33 21.97
C GLY A 161 18.45 -4.48 22.23
N GLU A 162 17.68 -3.40 22.06
CA GLU A 162 16.22 -3.42 22.21
C GLU A 162 15.54 -3.88 20.92
N ALA A 163 16.12 -3.57 19.75
CA ALA A 163 15.66 -4.05 18.45
C ALA A 163 15.76 -5.57 18.28
N PHE A 164 16.78 -6.21 18.87
CA PHE A 164 16.93 -7.68 18.83
C PHE A 164 16.05 -8.44 19.83
N ARG A 165 15.40 -7.74 20.77
CA ARG A 165 14.66 -8.36 21.89
C ARG A 165 13.14 -8.36 21.70
N ARG A 166 12.63 -7.60 20.73
CA ARG A 166 11.23 -7.59 20.28
C ARG A 166 11.07 -8.42 19.02
#